data_AF-A0A0N4YGD8-F1
#
_entry.id   AF-A0A0N4YGD8-F1
#
_cell.length_a   1.000
_cell.length_b   1.000
_cell.length_c   1.000
_cell.angle_alpha   90.00
_cell.angle_beta   90.00
_cell.angle_gamma   90.00
#
_symmetry.space_group_name_H-M   'P 1'
#
loop_
_entity.id
_entity.type
_entity.pdbx_description
1 polymer ?
#
loop_
_entity_poly.entity_id
_entity_poly.type
_entity_poly.pdbx_seq_one_letter_code
_entity_poly.pdbx_strand_id
1 'polypeptide(L)'
;MSQDSWFLDCTLEDAIMDELFSDGNEVAYIARYRGDAHEGMSCDQIRQSFKVFNETKDLNKKVEKAITNVSSKIESDADRQVAVERLKSARETADITEVTQLYTSTRKTKASIAREMGLEEAARTILEGQVVDLPCLVGTKPELKNKKVVEENTQNALADLLNKMPETVDAVKRISRMETRVRLTVVCELSNKAKKWTEQDKSYRLISHFSDYLSLRRDAHRVENHQILAMDRGEENDVLTWKVEVTNAEREHPGNSLRVAPPHIGLFQAALKDSIHRLFVPKIQRTVRRQLLAKAEEAAISCFAHNLRHLFWREGVLAETIIALDPGYSACKAALLTSTGSSSFNSRSLKGVRSAMVRGASSPVWSSDQSWPRLTKSFIPQGLDIRLTICLGRLIFRIGQYTFTV
;
A
#
# COMPACT_ATOMS: atom_id res chain seq x y z
N MET A 1 3.97 -7.72 35.18
CA MET A 1 3.03 -7.14 34.21
C MET A 1 2.23 -6.05 34.95
N SER A 2 2.42 -4.78 34.59
CA SER A 2 1.74 -3.64 35.24
C SER A 2 0.29 -3.54 34.75
N GLN A 3 -0.65 -3.24 35.65
CA GLN A 3 -2.11 -3.25 35.42
C GLN A 3 -2.65 -2.17 34.45
N ASP A 4 -1.79 -1.35 33.84
CA ASP A 4 -2.20 -0.26 32.93
C ASP A 4 -2.03 -0.58 31.43
N SER A 5 -1.88 -1.86 31.06
CA SER A 5 -1.64 -2.24 29.68
C SER A 5 -2.96 -2.47 28.92
N TRP A 6 -3.44 -1.45 28.23
CA TRP A 6 -4.55 -1.53 27.27
C TRP A 6 -4.07 -2.21 25.98
N PHE A 7 -3.60 -3.46 26.03
CA PHE A 7 -3.36 -4.19 24.79
C PHE A 7 -4.72 -4.56 24.19
N LEU A 8 -4.87 -4.40 22.87
CA LEU A 8 -5.94 -5.09 22.16
C LEU A 8 -5.80 -6.58 22.50
N ASP A 9 -6.83 -7.17 23.09
CA ASP A 9 -6.83 -8.57 23.53
C ASP A 9 -6.36 -9.50 22.39
N CYS A 10 -5.12 -9.96 22.50
CA CYS A 10 -4.69 -11.20 21.86
C CYS A 10 -5.32 -12.35 22.64
N THR A 11 -5.82 -13.37 21.96
CA THR A 11 -6.43 -14.53 22.59
C THR A 11 -5.42 -15.25 23.50
N LEU A 12 -5.90 -16.00 24.52
CA LEU A 12 -5.05 -16.70 25.51
C LEU A 12 -4.00 -17.65 24.91
N GLU A 13 -4.20 -18.14 23.68
CA GLU A 13 -3.24 -18.96 22.92
C GLU A 13 -2.02 -18.14 22.41
N ASP A 14 -2.12 -16.81 22.37
CA ASP A 14 -1.06 -15.91 21.89
C ASP A 14 -0.07 -15.50 22.98
N ALA A 15 -0.37 -15.69 24.27
CA ALA A 15 0.41 -15.09 25.36
C ALA A 15 1.86 -15.61 25.43
N ILE A 16 2.08 -16.92 25.25
CA ILE A 16 3.43 -17.52 25.26
C ILE A 16 4.22 -17.07 24.02
N MET A 17 3.55 -17.00 22.87
CA MET A 17 4.15 -16.55 21.62
C MET A 17 4.51 -15.06 21.67
N ASP A 18 3.67 -14.24 22.29
CA ASP A 18 3.87 -12.81 22.50
C ASP A 18 5.04 -12.53 23.43
N GLU A 19 5.24 -13.34 24.48
CA GLU A 19 6.45 -13.27 25.32
C GLU A 19 7.70 -13.57 24.48
N LEU A 20 7.67 -14.65 23.68
CA LEU A 20 8.81 -15.01 22.83
C LEU A 20 9.14 -13.93 21.79
N PHE A 21 8.12 -13.33 21.17
CA PHE A 21 8.31 -12.23 20.24
C PHE A 21 8.78 -10.95 20.95
N SER A 22 8.32 -10.70 22.17
CA SER A 22 8.76 -9.56 22.99
C SER A 22 10.22 -9.66 23.40
N ASP A 23 10.69 -10.87 23.69
CA ASP A 23 12.09 -11.19 23.97
C ASP A 23 12.99 -11.11 22.72
N GLY A 24 12.42 -10.84 21.55
CA GLY A 24 13.16 -10.66 20.30
C GLY A 24 13.55 -11.97 19.61
N ASN A 25 12.91 -13.08 19.96
CA ASN A 25 13.17 -14.36 19.29
C ASN A 25 12.69 -14.33 17.83
N GLU A 26 13.52 -14.81 16.91
CA GLU A 26 13.17 -14.90 15.50
C GLU A 26 12.20 -16.06 15.23
N VAL A 27 11.37 -15.91 14.18
CA VAL A 27 10.43 -16.95 13.72
C VAL A 27 11.14 -18.30 13.49
N ALA A 28 12.35 -18.29 12.93
CA ALA A 28 13.10 -19.52 12.67
C ALA A 28 13.59 -20.20 13.96
N TYR A 29 13.91 -19.42 15.00
CA TYR A 29 14.30 -19.96 16.30
C TYR A 29 13.09 -20.61 16.98
N ILE A 30 11.95 -19.91 17.01
CA ILE A 30 10.72 -20.40 17.63
C ILE A 30 10.26 -21.69 16.95
N ALA A 31 10.17 -21.69 15.62
CA ALA A 31 9.74 -22.85 14.84
C ALA A 31 10.63 -24.09 14.99
N ARG A 32 11.90 -23.91 15.40
CA ARG A 32 12.87 -25.01 15.52
C ARG A 32 13.09 -25.47 16.95
N TYR A 33 13.06 -24.56 17.91
CA TYR A 33 13.51 -24.80 19.29
C TYR A 33 12.42 -24.57 20.33
N ARG A 34 11.26 -24.02 19.96
CA ARG A 34 10.14 -23.75 20.88
C ARG A 34 8.86 -24.45 20.45
N GLY A 35 8.99 -25.76 20.16
CA GLY A 35 7.87 -26.63 19.78
C GLY A 35 6.79 -26.75 20.87
N ASP A 36 7.19 -26.55 22.12
CA ASP A 36 6.33 -26.42 23.29
C ASP A 36 5.40 -25.20 23.23
N ALA A 37 5.88 -24.09 22.67
CA ALA A 37 5.16 -22.81 22.67
C ALA A 37 4.17 -22.66 21.52
N HIS A 38 4.41 -23.32 20.38
CA HIS A 38 3.63 -23.11 19.16
C HIS A 38 2.73 -24.30 18.80
N GLU A 39 2.64 -25.33 19.65
CA GLU A 39 1.68 -26.46 19.55
C GLU A 39 1.52 -27.08 18.15
N GLY A 40 2.60 -27.18 17.38
CA GLY A 40 2.57 -27.75 16.02
C GLY A 40 2.16 -26.79 14.89
N MET A 41 2.07 -25.47 15.14
CA MET A 41 1.94 -24.46 14.09
C MET A 41 3.05 -24.57 13.04
N SER A 42 2.68 -24.38 11.78
CA SER A 42 3.63 -24.27 10.67
C SER A 42 4.43 -22.97 10.72
N CYS A 43 5.62 -22.94 10.10
CA CYS A 43 6.44 -21.73 10.00
C CYS A 43 5.69 -20.54 9.38
N ASP A 44 4.76 -20.79 8.47
CA ASP A 44 3.97 -19.75 7.82
C ASP A 44 2.90 -19.18 8.77
N GLN A 45 2.30 -20.01 9.63
CA GLN A 45 1.41 -19.56 10.71
C GLN A 45 2.18 -18.74 11.76
N ILE A 46 3.34 -19.21 12.21
CA ILE A 46 4.18 -18.47 13.17
C ILE A 46 4.60 -17.11 12.60
N ARG A 47 4.95 -17.06 11.30
CA ARG A 47 5.28 -15.79 10.62
C ARG A 47 4.08 -14.84 10.56
N GLN A 48 2.87 -15.37 10.33
CA GLN A 48 1.65 -14.56 10.33
C GLN A 48 1.37 -13.99 11.72
N SER A 49 1.48 -14.79 12.78
CA SER A 49 1.35 -14.31 14.17
C SER A 49 2.40 -13.24 14.48
N PHE A 50 3.66 -13.43 14.07
CA PHE A 50 4.70 -12.42 14.25
C PHE A 50 4.41 -11.11 13.50
N LYS A 51 3.82 -11.19 12.30
CA LYS A 51 3.38 -10.01 11.54
C LYS A 51 2.28 -9.26 12.32
N VAL A 52 1.23 -9.96 12.74
CA VAL A 52 0.12 -9.38 13.51
C VAL A 52 0.60 -8.77 14.84
N PHE A 53 1.51 -9.45 15.55
CA PHE A 53 2.13 -8.94 16.76
C PHE A 53 2.86 -7.61 16.51
N ASN A 54 3.70 -7.53 15.48
CA ASN A 54 4.41 -6.29 15.14
C ASN A 54 3.47 -5.17 14.68
N GLU A 55 2.45 -5.49 13.88
CA GLU A 55 1.43 -4.54 13.46
C GLU A 55 0.68 -3.96 14.68
N THR A 56 0.32 -4.81 15.64
CA THR A 56 -0.35 -4.42 16.88
C THR A 56 0.57 -3.57 17.77
N LYS A 57 1.83 -3.97 17.91
CA LYS A 57 2.85 -3.21 18.65
C LYS A 57 3.06 -1.81 18.06
N ASP A 58 3.14 -1.71 16.73
CA ASP A 58 3.29 -0.44 16.04
C ASP A 58 2.02 0.42 16.10
N LEU A 59 0.83 -0.21 16.07
CA LEU A 59 -0.44 0.46 16.32
C LEU A 59 -0.48 1.06 17.73
N ASN A 60 -0.12 0.29 18.76
CA ASN A 60 -0.08 0.77 20.15
C ASN A 60 0.87 1.95 20.32
N LYS A 61 2.08 1.89 19.75
CA LYS A 61 3.01 3.03 19.74
C LYS A 61 2.42 4.27 19.06
N LYS A 62 1.65 4.10 17.99
CA LYS A 62 0.96 5.22 17.32
C LYS A 62 -0.17 5.78 18.18
N VAL A 63 -0.93 4.93 18.86
CA VAL A 63 -1.97 5.34 19.82
C VAL A 63 -1.37 6.13 20.97
N GLU A 64 -0.28 5.67 21.59
CA GLU A 64 0.41 6.40 22.68
C GLU A 64 0.85 7.80 22.25
N LYS A 65 1.49 7.89 21.07
CA LYS A 65 1.91 9.17 20.50
C LYS A 65 0.71 10.07 20.19
N ALA A 66 -0.38 9.50 19.66
CA ALA A 66 -1.59 10.23 19.37
C ALA A 66 -2.26 10.74 20.65
N ILE A 67 -2.35 9.92 21.69
CA ILE A 67 -2.87 10.30 23.02
C ILE A 67 -2.08 11.49 23.56
N THR A 68 -0.75 11.41 23.56
CA THR A 68 0.14 12.47 24.08
C THR A 68 -0.03 13.79 23.30
N ASN A 69 -0.18 13.70 21.97
CA ASN A 69 -0.36 14.87 21.11
C ASN A 69 -1.76 15.48 21.26
N VAL A 70 -2.80 14.66 21.39
CA VAL A 70 -4.18 15.12 21.54
C VAL A 70 -4.41 15.69 22.95
N SER A 71 -3.89 15.04 23.99
CA SER A 71 -4.04 15.48 25.38
C SER A 71 -3.42 16.84 25.66
N SER A 72 -2.36 17.22 24.94
CA SER A 72 -1.71 18.53 25.07
C SER A 72 -2.45 19.66 24.35
N LYS A 73 -3.44 19.35 23.52
CA LYS A 73 -4.18 20.33 22.69
C LYS A 73 -5.63 20.54 23.09
N ILE A 74 -6.17 19.69 23.96
CA ILE A 74 -7.53 19.80 24.46
C ILE A 74 -7.50 20.49 25.83
N GLU A 75 -8.20 21.61 25.95
CA GLU A 75 -8.32 22.36 27.21
C GLU A 75 -9.37 21.76 28.17
N SER A 76 -10.41 21.13 27.62
CA SER A 76 -11.52 20.52 28.37
C SER A 76 -11.19 19.08 28.80
N ASP A 77 -11.23 18.82 30.11
CA ASP A 77 -10.96 17.50 30.68
C ASP A 77 -11.95 16.43 30.20
N ALA A 78 -13.22 16.79 30.00
CA ALA A 78 -14.26 15.87 29.52
C ALA A 78 -14.02 15.46 28.06
N ASP A 79 -13.67 16.43 27.20
CA ASP A 79 -13.37 16.15 25.79
C ASP A 79 -12.08 15.35 25.64
N ARG A 80 -11.11 15.58 26.53
CA ARG A 80 -9.86 14.82 26.57
C ARG A 80 -10.13 13.35 26.89
N GLN A 81 -10.97 13.08 27.89
CA GLN A 81 -11.31 11.70 28.27
C GLN A 81 -11.97 10.94 27.12
N VAL A 82 -12.95 11.56 26.45
CA VAL A 82 -13.64 10.96 25.30
C VAL A 82 -12.67 10.69 24.14
N ALA A 83 -11.76 11.64 23.86
CA ALA A 83 -10.77 11.47 22.79
C ALA A 83 -9.78 10.33 23.10
N VAL A 84 -9.33 10.21 24.35
CA VAL A 84 -8.42 9.15 24.79
C VAL A 84 -9.10 7.78 24.72
N GLU A 85 -10.35 7.65 25.16
CA GLU A 85 -11.10 6.39 25.07
C GLU A 85 -11.29 5.96 23.62
N ARG A 86 -11.62 6.90 22.72
CA ARG A 86 -11.70 6.61 21.28
C ARG A 86 -10.37 6.15 20.70
N LEU A 87 -9.26 6.79 21.07
CA LEU A 87 -7.93 6.39 20.63
C LEU A 87 -7.54 5.00 21.15
N LYS A 88 -7.87 4.67 22.40
CA LYS A 88 -7.65 3.33 22.98
C LYS A 88 -8.50 2.26 22.30
N SER A 89 -9.68 2.60 21.82
CA SER A 89 -10.56 1.70 21.07
C SER A 89 -10.18 1.53 19.60
N ALA A 90 -9.19 2.28 19.10
CA ALA A 90 -8.77 2.23 17.71
C ALA A 90 -8.28 0.82 17.32
N ARG A 91 -8.79 0.30 16.22
CA ARG A 91 -8.41 -1.03 15.68
C ARG A 91 -7.51 -0.88 14.46
N GLU A 92 -7.58 0.26 13.77
CA GLU A 92 -6.77 0.56 12.58
C GLU A 92 -6.06 1.91 12.70
N THR A 93 -4.96 2.07 11.96
CA THR A 93 -4.27 3.37 11.84
C THR A 93 -5.17 4.48 11.27
N ALA A 94 -6.20 4.10 10.50
CA ALA A 94 -7.21 5.01 9.99
C ALA A 94 -8.04 5.64 11.12
N ASP A 95 -8.43 4.85 12.13
CA ASP A 95 -9.21 5.31 13.29
C ASP A 95 -8.41 6.35 14.08
N ILE A 96 -7.11 6.07 14.31
CA ILE A 96 -6.19 7.00 14.99
C ILE A 96 -6.14 8.32 14.22
N THR A 97 -6.00 8.25 12.89
CA THR A 97 -5.89 9.44 12.04
C THR A 97 -7.18 10.26 12.08
N GLU A 98 -8.34 9.62 12.07
CA GLU A 98 -9.65 10.27 12.15
C GLU A 98 -9.81 11.07 13.45
N VAL A 99 -9.44 10.47 14.60
CA VAL A 99 -9.50 11.17 15.88
C VAL A 99 -8.46 12.29 15.94
N THR A 100 -7.22 12.00 15.53
CA THR A 100 -6.10 12.96 15.66
C THR A 100 -6.30 14.18 14.76
N GLN A 101 -6.90 14.03 13.58
CA GLN A 101 -7.18 15.13 12.65
C GLN A 101 -8.10 16.20 13.24
N LEU A 102 -8.98 15.84 14.18
CA LEU A 102 -9.87 16.79 14.86
C LEU A 102 -9.10 17.83 15.69
N TYR A 103 -7.89 17.48 16.14
CA TYR A 103 -7.10 18.29 17.08
C TYR A 103 -5.75 18.77 16.52
N THR A 104 -5.30 18.25 15.37
CA THR A 104 -3.94 18.52 14.85
C THR A 104 -3.88 19.33 13.56
N SER A 105 -4.99 19.52 12.84
CA SER A 105 -4.97 20.24 11.54
C SER A 105 -4.70 21.73 11.71
N THR A 106 -3.63 22.24 11.09
CA THR A 106 -3.35 23.68 10.96
C THR A 106 -4.29 24.38 9.97
N ARG A 107 -4.91 23.63 9.06
CA ARG A 107 -5.88 24.16 8.10
C ARG A 107 -7.28 24.08 8.70
N LYS A 108 -7.89 25.23 9.01
CA LYS A 108 -9.27 25.28 9.47
C LYS A 108 -10.21 24.82 8.36
N THR A 109 -10.97 23.76 8.61
CA THR A 109 -12.02 23.31 7.70
C THR A 109 -13.22 24.25 7.79
N LYS A 110 -14.09 24.28 6.77
CA LYS A 110 -15.34 25.08 6.83
C LYS A 110 -16.18 24.75 8.08
N ALA A 111 -16.17 23.48 8.50
CA ALA A 111 -16.85 23.02 9.70
C ALA A 111 -16.15 23.48 10.99
N SER A 112 -14.81 23.51 11.01
CA SER A 112 -14.05 24.08 12.14
C SER A 112 -14.36 25.56 12.34
N ILE A 113 -14.45 26.31 11.24
CA ILE A 113 -14.81 27.73 11.26
C ILE A 113 -16.23 27.90 11.82
N ALA A 114 -17.19 27.09 11.37
CA ALA A 114 -18.56 27.13 11.88
C ALA A 114 -18.65 26.75 13.38
N ARG A 115 -17.83 25.79 13.85
CA ARG A 115 -17.72 25.42 15.27
C ARG A 115 -17.17 26.56 16.12
N GLU A 116 -16.10 27.22 15.68
CA GLU A 116 -15.53 28.39 16.36
C GLU A 116 -16.55 29.53 16.46
N MET A 117 -17.39 29.68 15.43
CA MET A 117 -18.54 30.61 15.43
C MET A 117 -19.70 30.15 16.32
N GLY A 118 -19.63 29.00 16.99
CA GLY A 118 -20.68 28.49 17.89
C GLY A 118 -21.93 27.96 17.17
N LEU A 119 -21.87 27.71 15.86
CA LEU A 119 -23.01 27.27 15.07
C LEU A 119 -23.21 25.74 15.08
N GLU A 120 -22.34 25.00 15.76
CA GLU A 120 -22.46 23.54 15.88
C GLU A 120 -23.64 23.13 16.77
N GLU A 121 -23.92 23.85 17.86
CA GLU A 121 -25.07 23.58 18.72
C GLU A 121 -26.37 23.78 17.94
N ALA A 122 -26.50 24.90 17.21
CA ALA A 122 -27.62 25.16 16.33
C ALA A 122 -27.80 24.04 15.28
N ALA A 123 -26.71 23.56 14.68
CA ALA A 123 -26.76 22.45 13.73
C ALA A 123 -27.23 21.13 14.39
N ARG A 124 -26.79 20.84 15.62
CA ARG A 124 -27.23 19.66 16.37
C ARG A 124 -28.72 19.72 16.71
N THR A 125 -29.20 20.85 17.21
CA THR A 125 -30.61 21.09 17.51
C THR A 125 -31.51 20.92 16.28
N ILE A 126 -31.03 21.35 15.11
CA ILE A 126 -31.75 21.12 13.83
C ILE A 126 -31.83 19.62 13.49
N LEU A 127 -30.75 18.85 13.71
CA LEU A 127 -30.72 17.40 13.46
C LEU A 127 -31.62 16.62 14.44
N GLU A 128 -31.80 17.12 15.66
CA GLU A 128 -32.74 16.58 16.66
C GLU A 128 -34.21 16.89 16.32
N GLY A 129 -34.48 17.61 15.22
CA GLY A 129 -35.82 17.94 14.76
C GLY A 129 -36.43 19.18 15.43
N GLN A 130 -35.65 19.94 16.20
CA GLN A 130 -36.11 21.16 16.86
C GLN A 130 -35.99 22.39 15.95
N VAL A 131 -36.72 23.46 16.30
CA VAL A 131 -36.71 24.73 15.58
C VAL A 131 -35.71 25.68 16.22
N VAL A 132 -34.69 26.06 15.45
CA VAL A 132 -33.76 27.14 15.79
C VAL A 132 -34.10 28.43 15.04
N ASP A 133 -34.06 29.58 15.70
CA ASP A 133 -34.17 30.90 15.06
C ASP A 133 -32.78 31.39 14.61
N LEU A 134 -32.40 31.04 13.38
CA LEU A 134 -31.11 31.44 12.79
C LEU A 134 -30.91 32.97 12.70
N PRO A 135 -31.93 33.78 12.33
CA PRO A 135 -31.86 35.24 12.41
C PRO A 135 -31.40 35.78 13.77
N CYS A 136 -31.81 35.18 14.90
CA CYS A 136 -31.38 35.61 16.23
C CYS A 136 -29.88 35.41 16.50
N LEU A 137 -29.21 34.54 15.73
CA LEU A 137 -27.78 34.31 15.88
C LEU A 137 -26.92 35.38 15.17
N VAL A 138 -27.53 36.24 14.35
CA VAL A 138 -26.83 37.35 13.67
C VAL A 138 -26.34 38.35 14.72
N GLY A 139 -25.05 38.69 14.68
CA GLY A 139 -24.43 39.65 15.59
C GLY A 139 -24.09 39.13 16.99
N THR A 140 -24.41 37.86 17.31
CA THR A 140 -24.00 37.24 18.58
C THR A 140 -22.47 37.11 18.70
N LYS A 141 -21.78 36.99 17.56
CA LYS A 141 -20.32 36.99 17.43
C LYS A 141 -19.88 37.95 16.32
N PRO A 142 -18.67 38.53 16.42
CA PRO A 142 -18.19 39.53 15.46
C PRO A 142 -18.09 39.00 14.02
N GLU A 143 -17.92 37.67 13.84
CA GLU A 143 -17.87 37.07 12.51
C GLU A 143 -19.25 36.86 11.86
N LEU A 144 -20.34 36.83 12.64
CA LEU A 144 -21.71 36.57 12.18
C LEU A 144 -22.41 37.85 11.72
N LYS A 145 -21.91 38.42 10.61
CA LYS A 145 -22.30 39.76 10.13
C LYS A 145 -23.70 39.86 9.53
N ASN A 146 -24.21 38.77 8.95
CA ASN A 146 -25.52 38.77 8.30
C ASN A 146 -26.15 37.36 8.32
N LYS A 147 -27.45 37.29 8.01
CA LYS A 147 -28.22 36.04 7.97
C LYS A 147 -27.60 35.00 7.01
N LYS A 148 -27.11 35.43 5.85
CA LYS A 148 -26.52 34.53 4.85
C LYS A 148 -25.26 33.83 5.38
N VAL A 149 -24.39 34.55 6.09
CA VAL A 149 -23.18 33.98 6.70
C VAL A 149 -23.54 32.98 7.80
N VAL A 150 -24.58 33.27 8.60
CA VAL A 150 -25.09 32.31 9.61
C VAL A 150 -25.60 31.04 8.94
N GLU A 151 -26.43 31.16 7.91
CA GLU A 151 -26.99 30.02 7.18
C GLU A 151 -25.89 29.17 6.51
N GLU A 152 -24.94 29.80 5.79
CA GLU A 152 -23.83 29.10 5.13
C GLU A 152 -22.95 28.33 6.12
N ASN A 153 -22.61 28.94 7.27
CA ASN A 153 -21.79 28.27 8.27
C ASN A 153 -22.58 27.18 9.02
N THR A 154 -23.86 27.40 9.29
CA THR A 154 -24.74 26.36 9.85
C THR A 154 -24.87 25.18 8.89
N GLN A 155 -24.99 25.43 7.58
CA GLN A 155 -24.97 24.39 6.54
C GLN A 155 -23.66 23.60 6.57
N ASN A 156 -22.52 24.28 6.68
CA ASN A 156 -21.20 23.63 6.77
C ASN A 156 -21.05 22.75 8.03
N ALA A 157 -21.61 23.20 9.16
CA ALA A 157 -21.64 22.42 10.41
C ALA A 157 -22.56 21.20 10.28
N LEU A 158 -23.76 21.36 9.74
CA LEU A 158 -24.70 20.28 9.46
C LEU A 158 -24.08 19.21 8.55
N ALA A 159 -23.41 19.62 7.46
CA ALA A 159 -22.76 18.71 6.54
C ALA A 159 -21.65 17.87 7.20
N ASP A 160 -20.90 18.46 8.14
CA ASP A 160 -19.87 17.76 8.92
C ASP A 160 -20.48 16.77 9.91
N LEU A 161 -21.50 17.19 10.66
CA LEU A 161 -22.22 16.33 11.61
C LEU A 161 -22.83 15.12 10.90
N LEU A 162 -23.47 15.32 9.75
CA LEU A 162 -24.04 14.24 8.93
C LEU A 162 -23.00 13.18 8.52
N ASN A 163 -21.75 13.56 8.25
CA ASN A 163 -20.68 12.62 7.91
C ASN A 163 -20.04 11.93 9.11
N LYS A 164 -20.20 12.49 10.30
CA LYS A 164 -19.69 11.92 11.56
C LYS A 164 -20.68 11.00 12.24
N MET A 165 -21.93 10.94 11.78
CA MET A 165 -22.91 10.00 12.29
C MET A 165 -22.40 8.56 12.13
N PRO A 166 -22.55 7.69 13.15
CA PRO A 166 -22.08 6.31 13.10
C PRO A 166 -22.68 5.54 11.91
N GLU A 167 -23.94 5.78 11.58
CA GLU A 167 -24.62 5.17 10.44
C GLU A 167 -23.96 5.56 9.11
N THR A 168 -23.47 6.81 9.00
CA THR A 168 -22.80 7.29 7.79
C THR A 168 -21.41 6.68 7.66
N VAL A 169 -20.68 6.56 8.78
CA VAL A 169 -19.39 5.86 8.81
C VAL A 169 -19.56 4.39 8.41
N ASP A 170 -20.58 3.73 8.94
CA ASP A 170 -20.90 2.34 8.58
C ASP A 170 -21.34 2.20 7.12
N ALA A 171 -22.12 3.16 6.60
CA ALA A 171 -22.46 3.19 5.17
C ALA A 171 -21.20 3.29 4.29
N VAL A 172 -20.24 4.17 4.65
CA VAL A 172 -18.95 4.24 3.94
C VAL A 172 -18.21 2.90 4.00
N LYS A 173 -18.18 2.23 5.16
CA LYS A 173 -17.54 0.91 5.32
C LYS A 173 -18.19 -0.14 4.42
N ARG A 174 -19.53 -0.28 4.46
CA ARG A 174 -20.28 -1.23 3.62
C ARG A 174 -20.06 -0.98 2.13
N ILE A 175 -20.13 0.28 1.69
CA ILE A 175 -19.86 0.64 0.29
C ILE A 175 -18.42 0.32 -0.08
N SER A 176 -17.45 0.62 0.79
CA SER A 176 -16.03 0.38 0.50
C SER A 176 -15.68 -1.11 0.43
N ARG A 177 -16.35 -1.94 1.25
CA ARG A 177 -16.32 -3.40 1.18
C ARG A 177 -17.10 -3.97 -0.02
N MET A 178 -17.73 -3.09 -0.79
CA MET A 178 -18.52 -3.43 -1.97
C MET A 178 -19.70 -4.39 -1.64
N GLU A 179 -20.28 -4.23 -0.44
CA GLU A 179 -21.42 -5.00 0.06
C GLU A 179 -22.77 -4.39 -0.37
N THR A 180 -22.74 -3.30 -1.13
CA THR A 180 -23.92 -2.54 -1.56
C THR A 180 -24.09 -2.58 -3.08
N ARG A 181 -25.21 -2.04 -3.56
CA ARG A 181 -25.49 -1.91 -5.00
C ARG A 181 -24.84 -0.68 -5.65
N VAL A 182 -24.02 0.05 -4.89
CA VAL A 182 -23.29 1.23 -5.38
C VAL A 182 -22.25 0.77 -6.38
N ARG A 183 -22.30 1.33 -7.60
CA ARG A 183 -21.32 0.97 -8.63
C ARG A 183 -20.02 1.73 -8.39
N LEU A 184 -18.94 0.97 -8.22
CA LEU A 184 -17.58 1.47 -8.07
C LEU A 184 -16.81 1.13 -9.34
N THR A 185 -16.33 2.17 -10.04
CA THR A 185 -15.60 1.99 -11.31
C THR A 185 -14.22 2.60 -11.17
N VAL A 186 -13.18 1.81 -11.36
CA VAL A 186 -11.81 2.31 -11.50
C VAL A 186 -11.66 2.91 -12.89
N VAL A 187 -11.23 4.17 -12.94
CA VAL A 187 -11.01 4.93 -14.17
C VAL A 187 -9.59 5.46 -14.16
N CYS A 188 -8.89 5.29 -15.26
CA CYS A 188 -7.55 5.82 -15.47
C CYS A 188 -7.55 6.69 -16.73
N GLU A 189 -6.85 7.83 -16.62
CA GLU A 189 -6.70 8.82 -17.67
C GLU A 189 -5.27 9.34 -17.71
N LEU A 190 -4.89 10.01 -18.79
CA LEU A 190 -3.62 10.71 -18.89
C LEU A 190 -3.59 11.88 -17.89
N SER A 191 -2.47 12.04 -17.17
CA SER A 191 -2.31 13.13 -16.22
C SER A 191 -2.34 14.50 -16.91
N ASN A 192 -2.72 15.55 -16.16
CA ASN A 192 -2.69 16.92 -16.69
C ASN A 192 -1.28 17.41 -17.06
N LYS A 193 -0.23 16.79 -16.50
CA LYS A 193 1.17 17.08 -16.86
C LYS A 193 1.53 16.39 -18.17
N ALA A 194 1.24 15.09 -18.29
CA ALA A 194 1.57 14.30 -19.46
C ALA A 194 0.77 14.73 -20.71
N LYS A 195 -0.44 15.27 -20.54
CA LYS A 195 -1.20 15.94 -21.61
C LYS A 195 -0.45 17.10 -22.28
N LYS A 196 0.55 17.69 -21.60
CA LYS A 196 1.35 18.82 -22.11
C LYS A 196 2.69 18.38 -22.71
N TRP A 197 3.05 17.10 -22.59
CA TRP A 197 4.32 16.62 -23.13
C TRP A 197 4.28 16.54 -24.66
N THR A 198 5.42 16.82 -25.26
CA THR A 198 5.66 16.78 -26.71
C THR A 198 6.74 15.76 -27.03
N GLU A 199 6.90 15.36 -28.29
CA GLU A 199 7.93 14.39 -28.70
C GLU A 199 9.38 14.82 -28.36
N GLN A 200 9.59 16.11 -28.09
CA GLN A 200 10.87 16.69 -27.67
C GLN A 200 11.19 16.40 -26.20
N ASP A 201 10.18 16.09 -25.40
CA ASP A 201 10.33 15.78 -23.98
C ASP A 201 10.85 14.36 -23.78
N LYS A 202 11.92 14.21 -22.98
CA LYS A 202 12.46 12.89 -22.62
C LYS A 202 11.40 11.97 -22.02
N SER A 203 10.43 12.55 -21.29
CA SER A 203 9.37 11.83 -20.61
C SER A 203 8.23 11.37 -21.54
N TYR A 204 8.11 11.93 -22.75
CA TYR A 204 7.04 11.59 -23.70
C TYR A 204 7.03 10.09 -24.05
N ARG A 205 8.22 9.49 -24.17
CA ARG A 205 8.35 8.05 -24.45
C ARG A 205 7.77 7.17 -23.35
N LEU A 206 7.70 7.64 -22.10
CA LEU A 206 7.12 6.86 -21.01
C LEU A 206 5.61 6.64 -21.22
N ILE A 207 4.91 7.52 -21.94
CA ILE A 207 3.47 7.34 -22.23
C ILE A 207 3.22 5.99 -22.93
N SER A 208 4.11 5.59 -23.84
CA SER A 208 3.99 4.32 -24.57
C SER A 208 4.06 3.09 -23.66
N HIS A 209 4.73 3.16 -22.51
CA HIS A 209 4.80 2.04 -21.56
C HIS A 209 3.47 1.81 -20.82
N PHE A 210 2.57 2.80 -20.84
CA PHE A 210 1.30 2.77 -20.12
C PHE A 210 0.08 2.85 -21.06
N SER A 211 0.28 2.64 -22.37
CA SER A 211 -0.77 2.79 -23.39
C SER A 211 -2.03 2.00 -23.08
N ASP A 212 -1.86 0.79 -22.54
CA ASP A 212 -2.94 -0.16 -22.27
C ASP A 212 -3.87 0.30 -21.13
N TYR A 213 -3.43 1.27 -20.33
CA TYR A 213 -4.14 1.77 -19.15
C TYR A 213 -4.79 3.14 -19.35
N LEU A 214 -4.48 3.86 -20.45
CA LEU A 214 -4.90 5.25 -20.67
C LEU A 214 -6.42 5.47 -20.73
N SER A 215 -7.17 4.43 -21.11
CA SER A 215 -8.63 4.44 -21.20
C SER A 215 -9.27 3.33 -20.36
N LEU A 216 -8.53 2.81 -19.37
CA LEU A 216 -9.01 1.72 -18.55
C LEU A 216 -10.19 2.19 -17.69
N ARG A 217 -11.34 1.57 -17.94
CA ARG A 217 -12.56 1.71 -17.16
C ARG A 217 -13.03 0.31 -16.77
N ARG A 218 -12.89 -0.04 -15.49
CA ARG A 218 -13.18 -1.38 -14.98
C ARG A 218 -13.98 -1.30 -13.68
N ASP A 219 -14.86 -2.26 -13.47
CA ASP A 219 -15.52 -2.42 -12.18
C ASP A 219 -14.47 -2.72 -11.10
N ALA A 220 -14.59 -2.10 -9.93
CA ALA A 220 -13.66 -2.28 -8.82
C ALA A 220 -13.56 -3.74 -8.33
N HIS A 221 -14.59 -4.57 -8.55
CA HIS A 221 -14.54 -6.01 -8.26
C HIS A 221 -13.71 -6.82 -9.25
N ARG A 222 -13.56 -6.32 -10.48
CA ARG A 222 -12.97 -7.04 -11.62
C ARG A 222 -11.63 -6.46 -12.07
N VAL A 223 -11.13 -5.44 -11.38
CA VAL A 223 -9.83 -4.86 -11.67
C VAL A 223 -8.75 -5.80 -11.14
N GLU A 224 -7.78 -6.09 -11.99
CA GLU A 224 -6.70 -7.02 -11.63
C GLU A 224 -5.61 -6.31 -10.83
N ASN A 225 -4.96 -7.03 -9.91
CA ASN A 225 -3.93 -6.46 -9.04
C ASN A 225 -2.77 -5.83 -9.84
N HIS A 226 -2.32 -6.48 -10.91
CA HIS A 226 -1.24 -5.95 -11.75
C HIS A 226 -1.64 -4.66 -12.48
N GLN A 227 -2.93 -4.47 -12.79
CA GLN A 227 -3.43 -3.23 -13.40
C GLN A 227 -3.39 -2.08 -12.40
N ILE A 228 -3.80 -2.33 -11.14
CA ILE A 228 -3.71 -1.34 -10.07
C ILE A 228 -2.26 -0.87 -9.90
N LEU A 229 -1.31 -1.80 -9.78
CA LEU A 229 0.11 -1.46 -9.63
C LEU A 229 0.69 -0.73 -10.84
N ALA A 230 0.27 -1.09 -12.06
CA ALA A 230 0.71 -0.39 -13.26
C ALA A 230 0.18 1.05 -13.32
N MET A 231 -1.08 1.26 -12.95
CA MET A 231 -1.68 2.59 -12.86
C MET A 231 -1.03 3.44 -11.78
N ASP A 232 -0.77 2.87 -10.60
CA ASP A 232 -0.13 3.56 -9.49
C ASP A 232 1.31 3.97 -9.84
N ARG A 233 2.09 3.05 -10.44
CA ARG A 233 3.41 3.38 -11.00
C ARG A 233 3.34 4.46 -12.08
N GLY A 234 2.32 4.43 -12.94
CA GLY A 234 2.11 5.48 -13.95
C GLY A 234 1.83 6.84 -13.33
N GLU A 235 1.13 6.88 -12.20
CA GLU A 235 0.86 8.11 -11.44
C GLU A 235 2.11 8.64 -10.72
N GLU A 236 2.93 7.77 -10.12
CA GLU A 236 4.23 8.15 -9.53
C GLU A 236 5.18 8.78 -10.57
N ASN A 237 5.11 8.31 -11.82
CA ASN A 237 5.87 8.86 -12.94
C ASN A 237 5.20 10.08 -13.59
N ASP A 238 4.15 10.65 -12.99
CA ASP A 238 3.36 11.77 -13.51
C ASP A 238 2.73 11.51 -14.90
N VAL A 239 2.63 10.24 -15.34
CA VAL A 239 2.08 9.86 -16.66
C VAL A 239 0.57 9.72 -16.58
N LEU A 240 0.08 8.98 -15.59
CA LEU A 240 -1.32 8.63 -15.42
C LEU A 240 -1.94 9.37 -14.25
N THR A 241 -3.27 9.38 -14.21
CA THR A 241 -4.03 9.71 -13.02
C THR A 241 -5.20 8.75 -12.98
N TRP A 242 -5.35 8.02 -11.88
CA TRP A 242 -6.46 7.08 -11.72
C TRP A 242 -7.31 7.41 -10.50
N LYS A 243 -8.58 7.09 -10.57
CA LYS A 243 -9.56 7.37 -9.51
C LYS A 243 -10.62 6.29 -9.47
N VAL A 244 -11.32 6.22 -8.34
CA VAL A 244 -12.53 5.41 -8.22
C VAL A 244 -13.71 6.35 -8.45
N GLU A 245 -14.51 6.08 -9.46
CA GLU A 245 -15.81 6.73 -9.67
C GLU A 245 -16.87 5.99 -8.87
N VAL A 246 -17.67 6.75 -8.13
CA VAL A 246 -18.74 6.23 -7.28
C VAL A 246 -20.07 6.72 -7.85
N THR A 247 -20.91 5.80 -8.32
CA THR A 247 -22.20 6.15 -8.92
C THR A 247 -23.35 5.79 -7.98
N ASN A 248 -24.34 6.69 -7.84
CA ASN A 248 -25.54 6.51 -7.00
C ASN A 248 -25.29 6.35 -5.49
N ALA A 249 -24.11 6.73 -4.97
CA ALA A 249 -23.85 6.71 -3.53
C ALA A 249 -24.75 7.65 -2.73
N GLU A 250 -25.31 8.68 -3.37
CA GLU A 250 -26.20 9.64 -2.72
C GLU A 250 -27.38 8.96 -2.03
N ARG A 251 -27.91 7.88 -2.61
CA ARG A 251 -29.07 7.13 -2.09
C ARG A 251 -28.76 6.36 -0.80
N GLU A 252 -27.52 5.95 -0.62
CA GLU A 252 -27.06 5.20 0.55
C GLU A 252 -26.72 6.11 1.75
N HIS A 253 -26.76 7.43 1.57
CA HIS A 253 -26.46 8.36 2.65
C HIS A 253 -27.61 8.35 3.69
N PRO A 254 -27.36 8.02 4.98
CA PRO A 254 -28.40 7.90 6.00
C PRO A 254 -29.23 9.17 6.22
N GLY A 255 -28.62 10.33 5.97
CA GLY A 255 -29.29 11.63 6.00
C GLY A 255 -30.53 11.76 5.11
N ASN A 256 -30.73 10.90 4.10
CA ASN A 256 -31.97 10.88 3.29
C ASN A 256 -33.21 10.46 4.10
N SER A 257 -33.01 9.67 5.16
CA SER A 257 -34.09 9.16 6.01
C SER A 257 -34.41 10.10 7.17
N LEU A 258 -33.56 11.08 7.44
CA LEU A 258 -33.77 12.05 8.51
C LEU A 258 -34.92 13.00 8.18
N ARG A 259 -35.56 13.48 9.24
CA ARG A 259 -36.63 14.47 9.19
C ARG A 259 -36.23 15.63 10.08
N VAL A 260 -36.31 16.84 9.53
CA VAL A 260 -36.07 18.09 10.26
C VAL A 260 -37.36 18.90 10.30
N ALA A 261 -37.42 19.85 11.23
CA ALA A 261 -38.58 20.74 11.33
C ALA A 261 -38.82 21.48 9.99
N PRO A 262 -40.09 21.75 9.62
CA PRO A 262 -40.46 22.43 8.38
C PRO A 262 -39.63 23.69 8.03
N PRO A 263 -39.31 24.61 8.97
CA PRO A 263 -38.51 25.80 8.64
C PRO A 263 -37.07 25.49 8.20
N HIS A 264 -36.52 24.33 8.57
CA HIS A 264 -35.12 23.96 8.33
C HIS A 264 -34.92 23.03 7.14
N ILE A 265 -35.99 22.60 6.46
CA ILE A 265 -35.91 21.63 5.35
C ILE A 265 -34.97 22.13 4.23
N GLY A 266 -35.09 23.40 3.83
CA GLY A 266 -34.26 23.96 2.75
C GLY A 266 -32.77 23.96 3.10
N LEU A 267 -32.44 24.41 4.31
CA LEU A 267 -31.06 24.42 4.82
C LEU A 267 -30.50 23.00 4.96
N PHE A 268 -31.30 22.08 5.50
CA PHE A 268 -30.92 20.68 5.67
C PHE A 268 -30.65 19.99 4.33
N GLN A 269 -31.50 20.19 3.31
CA GLN A 269 -31.29 19.62 1.98
C GLN A 269 -30.01 20.17 1.32
N ALA A 270 -29.72 21.46 1.49
CA ALA A 270 -28.47 22.04 1.02
C ALA A 270 -27.25 21.46 1.76
N ALA A 271 -27.35 21.25 3.08
CA ALA A 271 -26.31 20.62 3.89
C ALA A 271 -26.10 19.15 3.53
N LEU A 272 -27.17 18.39 3.29
CA LEU A 272 -27.13 17.00 2.89
C LEU A 272 -26.46 16.84 1.52
N LYS A 273 -26.79 17.70 0.56
CA LYS A 273 -26.13 17.71 -0.75
C LYS A 273 -24.64 18.00 -0.65
N ASP A 274 -24.25 19.00 0.15
CA ASP A 274 -22.84 19.32 0.39
C ASP A 274 -22.12 18.17 1.13
N SER A 275 -22.76 17.58 2.14
CA SER A 275 -22.30 16.38 2.85
C SER A 275 -21.96 15.24 1.87
N ILE A 276 -22.88 14.95 0.96
CA ILE A 276 -22.74 13.86 -0.01
C ILE A 276 -21.56 14.12 -0.96
N HIS A 277 -21.51 15.30 -1.60
CA HIS A 277 -20.52 15.56 -2.65
C HIS A 277 -19.14 15.92 -2.12
N ARG A 278 -19.05 16.69 -1.04
CA ARG A 278 -17.77 17.23 -0.52
C ARG A 278 -17.06 16.25 0.40
N LEU A 279 -17.81 15.43 1.13
CA LEU A 279 -17.27 14.63 2.24
C LEU A 279 -17.49 13.13 2.03
N PHE A 280 -18.75 12.70 1.85
CA PHE A 280 -19.12 11.28 1.78
C PHE A 280 -18.51 10.56 0.56
N VAL A 281 -18.80 11.05 -0.65
CA VAL A 281 -18.27 10.44 -1.89
C VAL A 281 -16.74 10.46 -1.93
N PRO A 282 -16.05 11.60 -1.66
CA PRO A 282 -14.59 11.61 -1.63
C PRO A 282 -13.98 10.68 -0.56
N LYS A 283 -14.65 10.47 0.59
CA LYS A 283 -14.19 9.52 1.62
C LYS A 283 -14.26 8.08 1.09
N ILE A 284 -15.34 7.70 0.41
CA ILE A 284 -15.48 6.39 -0.25
C ILE A 284 -14.39 6.20 -1.32
N GLN A 285 -14.21 7.18 -2.21
CA GLN A 285 -13.21 7.12 -3.29
C GLN A 285 -11.80 6.84 -2.75
N ARG A 286 -11.37 7.61 -1.74
CA ARG A 286 -10.05 7.46 -1.12
C ARG A 286 -9.92 6.10 -0.41
N THR A 287 -10.97 5.67 0.28
CA THR A 287 -10.96 4.40 1.04
C THR A 287 -10.82 3.21 0.11
N VAL A 288 -11.68 3.13 -0.92
CA VAL A 288 -11.65 2.04 -1.92
C VAL A 288 -10.32 2.04 -2.67
N ARG A 289 -9.83 3.22 -3.08
CA ARG A 289 -8.52 3.34 -3.75
C ARG A 289 -7.39 2.74 -2.91
N ARG A 290 -7.32 3.11 -1.63
CA ARG A 290 -6.31 2.61 -0.68
C ARG A 290 -6.41 1.10 -0.51
N GLN A 291 -7.62 0.57 -0.39
CA GLN A 291 -7.86 -0.87 -0.23
C GLN A 291 -7.43 -1.67 -1.46
N LEU A 292 -7.76 -1.18 -2.67
CA LEU A 292 -7.34 -1.81 -3.92
C LEU A 292 -5.82 -1.83 -4.06
N LEU A 293 -5.15 -0.71 -3.73
CA LEU A 293 -3.69 -0.62 -3.78
C LEU A 293 -3.03 -1.58 -2.78
N ALA A 294 -3.44 -1.55 -1.51
CA ALA A 294 -2.90 -2.43 -0.48
C ALA A 294 -3.07 -3.92 -0.84
N LYS A 295 -4.24 -4.29 -1.35
CA LYS A 295 -4.51 -5.66 -1.84
C LYS A 295 -3.58 -6.05 -2.99
N ALA A 296 -3.36 -5.13 -3.93
CA ALA A 296 -2.52 -5.38 -5.09
C ALA A 296 -1.04 -5.53 -4.71
N GLU A 297 -0.54 -4.68 -3.80
CA GLU A 297 0.81 -4.75 -3.24
C GLU A 297 1.04 -6.06 -2.50
N GLU A 298 0.12 -6.46 -1.61
CA GLU A 298 0.22 -7.71 -0.87
C GLU A 298 0.25 -8.92 -1.81
N ALA A 299 -0.59 -8.94 -2.84
CA ALA A 299 -0.59 -10.00 -3.83
C ALA A 299 0.72 -10.06 -4.63
N ALA A 300 1.29 -8.92 -5.01
CA ALA A 300 2.58 -8.87 -5.69
C ALA A 300 3.70 -9.37 -4.80
N ILE A 301 3.77 -8.91 -3.54
CA ILE A 301 4.77 -9.35 -2.56
C ILE A 301 4.67 -10.86 -2.34
N SER A 302 3.45 -11.40 -2.21
CA SER A 302 3.23 -12.84 -2.06
C SER A 302 3.74 -13.63 -3.27
N CYS A 303 3.46 -13.16 -4.49
CA CYS A 303 3.98 -13.76 -5.72
C CYS A 303 5.52 -13.71 -5.77
N PHE A 304 6.14 -12.58 -5.42
CA PHE A 304 7.59 -12.46 -5.35
C PHE A 304 8.21 -13.38 -4.29
N ALA A 305 7.63 -13.43 -3.09
CA ALA A 305 8.09 -14.30 -2.02
C ALA A 305 8.00 -15.78 -2.41
N HIS A 306 6.90 -16.19 -3.05
CA HIS A 306 6.71 -17.53 -3.59
C HIS A 306 7.80 -17.87 -4.63
N ASN A 307 8.01 -17.00 -5.61
CA ASN A 307 9.04 -17.19 -6.64
C ASN A 307 10.45 -17.26 -6.03
N LEU A 308 10.75 -16.42 -5.04
CA LEU A 308 12.04 -16.40 -4.36
C LEU A 308 12.26 -17.67 -3.52
N ARG A 309 11.22 -18.15 -2.82
CA ARG A 309 11.26 -19.41 -2.07
C ARG A 309 11.61 -20.58 -2.97
N HIS A 310 11.00 -20.65 -4.16
CA HIS A 310 11.34 -21.68 -5.15
C HIS A 310 12.78 -21.58 -5.68
N LEU A 311 13.37 -20.38 -5.71
CA LEU A 311 14.78 -20.22 -6.08
C LEU A 311 15.72 -20.73 -4.98
N PHE A 312 15.41 -20.46 -3.70
CA PHE A 312 16.20 -20.93 -2.56
C PHE A 312 16.09 -22.43 -2.30
N TRP A 313 14.98 -23.05 -2.70
CA TRP A 313 14.77 -24.50 -2.58
C TRP A 313 15.36 -25.31 -3.73
N ARG A 314 15.99 -24.66 -4.71
CA ARG A 314 16.71 -25.39 -5.75
C ARG A 314 17.85 -26.15 -5.11
N GLU A 315 17.93 -27.44 -5.45
CA GLU A 315 19.03 -28.29 -5.02
C GLU A 315 20.36 -27.70 -5.51
N GLY A 316 21.33 -27.63 -4.62
CA GLY A 316 22.66 -27.14 -4.95
C GLY A 316 23.32 -28.06 -5.99
N VAL A 317 24.08 -27.47 -6.92
CA VAL A 317 24.82 -28.25 -7.89
C VAL A 317 26.14 -28.74 -7.27
N LEU A 318 26.28 -30.05 -7.16
CA LEU A 318 27.55 -30.69 -6.80
C LEU A 318 28.39 -30.92 -8.06
N ALA A 319 29.40 -30.08 -8.26
CA ALA A 319 30.36 -30.18 -9.36
C ALA A 319 31.77 -29.80 -8.90
N GLU A 320 32.79 -30.45 -9.47
CA GLU A 320 34.19 -30.17 -9.16
C GLU A 320 34.66 -28.84 -9.76
N THR A 321 34.08 -28.42 -10.88
CA THR A 321 34.37 -27.15 -11.54
C THR A 321 33.15 -26.65 -12.30
N ILE A 322 32.84 -25.36 -12.15
CA ILE A 322 31.66 -24.71 -12.74
C ILE A 322 32.11 -23.54 -13.62
N ILE A 323 31.57 -23.44 -14.83
CA ILE A 323 31.65 -22.21 -15.64
C ILE A 323 30.32 -21.48 -15.52
N ALA A 324 30.35 -20.28 -14.94
CA ALA A 324 29.20 -19.39 -14.85
C ALA A 324 29.25 -18.37 -15.98
N LEU A 325 28.17 -18.30 -16.76
CA LEU A 325 28.00 -17.39 -17.88
C LEU A 325 26.83 -16.43 -17.60
N ASP A 326 27.13 -15.12 -17.61
CA ASP A 326 26.15 -14.03 -17.50
C ASP A 326 25.98 -13.38 -18.89
N PRO A 327 24.94 -13.78 -19.66
CA PRO A 327 24.73 -13.29 -21.01
C PRO A 327 24.24 -11.84 -21.01
N GLY A 328 24.97 -10.98 -21.70
CA GLY A 328 24.53 -9.62 -22.05
C GLY A 328 24.38 -9.46 -23.56
N TYR A 329 23.55 -8.49 -23.98
CA TYR A 329 23.21 -8.28 -25.39
C TYR A 329 24.44 -7.98 -26.29
N SER A 330 25.49 -7.37 -25.73
CA SER A 330 26.73 -7.02 -26.45
C SER A 330 27.97 -7.81 -26.04
N ALA A 331 27.92 -8.50 -24.90
CA ALA A 331 29.02 -9.29 -24.36
C ALA A 331 28.52 -10.31 -23.33
N CYS A 332 29.12 -11.49 -23.29
CA CYS A 332 28.89 -12.50 -22.26
C CYS A 332 30.04 -12.48 -21.26
N LYS A 333 29.75 -12.39 -19.96
CA LYS A 333 30.76 -12.48 -18.89
C LYS A 333 30.88 -13.94 -18.46
N ALA A 334 32.09 -14.40 -18.20
CA ALA A 334 32.36 -15.77 -17.78
C ALA A 334 33.20 -15.81 -16.50
N ALA A 335 32.92 -16.76 -15.61
CA ALA A 335 33.72 -17.06 -14.42
C ALA A 335 33.92 -18.58 -14.27
N LEU A 336 35.13 -18.99 -13.90
CA LEU A 336 35.45 -20.38 -13.57
C LEU A 336 35.53 -20.50 -12.04
N LEU A 337 34.75 -21.43 -11.48
CA LEU A 337 34.67 -21.70 -10.05
C LEU A 337 35.20 -23.10 -9.77
N THR A 338 36.01 -23.24 -8.73
CA THR A 338 36.45 -24.54 -8.21
C THR A 338 35.36 -25.21 -7.36
N SER A 339 35.58 -26.44 -6.93
CA SER A 339 34.68 -27.21 -6.05
C SER A 339 34.35 -26.51 -4.73
N THR A 340 35.22 -25.62 -4.25
CA THR A 340 35.01 -24.80 -3.05
C THR A 340 34.21 -23.52 -3.31
N GLY A 341 33.81 -23.26 -4.55
CA GLY A 341 33.16 -22.01 -4.96
C GLY A 341 34.11 -20.82 -5.07
N SER A 342 35.41 -21.01 -4.83
CA SER A 342 36.41 -19.96 -4.97
C SER A 342 36.66 -19.68 -6.46
N SER A 343 36.77 -18.41 -6.83
CA SER A 343 37.22 -18.04 -8.17
C SER A 343 38.70 -18.33 -8.29
N SER A 344 39.07 -19.24 -9.17
CA SER A 344 40.48 -19.53 -9.49
C SER A 344 41.12 -18.45 -10.36
N PHE A 345 40.34 -17.51 -10.89
CA PHE A 345 40.80 -16.37 -11.69
C PHE A 345 40.26 -15.04 -11.15
N ASN A 346 41.16 -14.21 -10.62
CA ASN A 346 40.86 -12.82 -10.26
C ASN A 346 41.21 -11.92 -11.45
N SER A 347 40.28 -11.08 -11.87
CA SER A 347 40.31 -10.27 -13.10
C SER A 347 41.35 -9.13 -13.08
N ARG A 348 42.64 -9.43 -12.98
CA ARG A 348 43.71 -8.47 -13.29
C ARG A 348 44.62 -9.04 -14.38
N SER A 349 44.49 -8.45 -15.56
CA SER A 349 45.28 -8.69 -16.77
C SER A 349 44.92 -9.93 -17.62
N LEU A 350 43.77 -9.83 -18.30
CA LEU A 350 43.72 -10.21 -19.72
C LEU A 350 43.76 -8.93 -20.58
N LYS A 351 44.86 -8.16 -20.47
CA LYS A 351 45.29 -7.32 -21.60
C LYS A 351 45.89 -8.26 -22.64
N GLY A 352 45.05 -8.92 -23.42
CA GLY A 352 45.52 -9.79 -24.50
C GLY A 352 44.50 -10.80 -25.03
N VAL A 353 43.63 -11.34 -24.18
CA VAL A 353 42.46 -12.08 -24.66
C VAL A 353 41.29 -11.13 -24.56
N ARG A 354 40.91 -10.61 -25.73
CA ARG A 354 39.72 -9.83 -25.95
C ARG A 354 38.60 -10.38 -25.05
N SER A 355 37.78 -9.49 -24.48
CA SER A 355 36.34 -9.79 -24.40
C SER A 355 36.03 -10.62 -25.64
N ALA A 356 35.55 -11.86 -25.50
CA ALA A 356 34.92 -12.50 -26.63
C ALA A 356 33.63 -11.72 -26.89
N MET A 357 33.80 -10.50 -27.36
CA MET A 357 32.84 -9.67 -28.03
C MET A 357 32.67 -10.40 -29.35
N VAL A 358 31.79 -11.38 -29.36
CA VAL A 358 31.22 -11.87 -30.61
C VAL A 358 30.38 -10.70 -31.13
N ARG A 359 31.03 -9.77 -31.86
CA ARG A 359 30.32 -8.78 -32.65
C ARG A 359 29.77 -9.49 -33.86
N GLY A 360 28.45 -9.58 -33.94
CA GLY A 360 27.73 -10.11 -35.09
C GLY A 360 26.86 -11.29 -34.73
N ALA A 361 25.67 -11.01 -34.18
CA ALA A 361 24.56 -11.94 -34.23
C ALA A 361 23.25 -11.15 -34.10
N SER A 362 22.90 -10.41 -35.15
CA SER A 362 21.53 -9.97 -35.39
C SER A 362 20.65 -11.12 -35.91
N SER A 363 20.75 -12.32 -35.29
CA SER A 363 19.87 -13.46 -35.55
C SER A 363 20.02 -14.56 -34.49
N PRO A 364 18.95 -15.33 -34.19
CA PRO A 364 18.91 -16.32 -33.11
C PRO A 364 19.56 -17.67 -33.47
N VAL A 365 20.26 -17.75 -34.59
CA VAL A 365 20.84 -19.02 -35.06
C VAL A 365 22.27 -19.13 -34.56
N TRP A 366 22.45 -19.87 -33.47
CA TRP A 366 23.75 -20.40 -33.04
C TRP A 366 24.20 -21.44 -34.08
N SER A 367 24.62 -20.99 -35.27
CA SER A 367 25.17 -21.84 -36.31
C SER A 367 26.67 -21.98 -36.12
N SER A 368 27.09 -23.21 -35.80
CA SER A 368 28.36 -23.84 -36.21
C SER A 368 29.65 -23.00 -36.18
N ASP A 369 29.79 -22.06 -35.24
CA ASP A 369 30.98 -21.22 -35.19
C ASP A 369 32.06 -21.90 -34.34
N GLN A 370 33.21 -22.20 -34.96
CA GLN A 370 34.36 -22.89 -34.36
C GLN A 370 35.04 -22.11 -33.21
N SER A 371 34.43 -21.01 -32.76
CA SER A 371 34.90 -20.11 -31.70
C SER A 371 34.68 -20.70 -30.30
N TRP A 372 33.62 -21.49 -30.10
CA TRP A 372 33.30 -22.09 -28.80
C TRP A 372 34.30 -23.15 -28.32
N PRO A 373 34.71 -24.13 -29.16
CA PRO A 373 35.74 -25.10 -28.79
C PRO A 373 37.12 -24.47 -28.52
N ARG A 374 37.41 -23.28 -29.10
CA ARG A 374 38.67 -22.56 -28.86
C ARG A 374 38.64 -21.77 -27.56
N LEU A 375 37.51 -21.14 -27.22
CA LEU A 375 37.32 -20.44 -25.96
C LEU A 375 37.39 -21.41 -24.79
N THR A 376 36.69 -22.55 -24.85
CA THR A 376 36.78 -23.60 -23.82
C THR A 376 38.21 -24.12 -23.66
N LYS A 377 38.94 -24.36 -24.75
CA LYS A 377 40.36 -24.80 -24.69
C LYS A 377 41.32 -23.76 -24.09
N SER A 378 41.03 -22.47 -24.18
CA SER A 378 41.86 -21.39 -23.59
C SER A 378 41.51 -21.07 -22.13
N PHE A 379 40.27 -21.33 -21.73
CA PHE A 379 39.74 -21.04 -20.39
C PHE A 379 39.86 -22.22 -19.43
N ILE A 380 39.95 -23.45 -19.96
CA ILE A 380 40.12 -24.70 -19.21
C ILE A 380 41.63 -25.02 -19.16
N PRO A 381 42.26 -25.10 -17.97
CA PRO A 381 43.65 -25.50 -17.85
C PRO A 381 43.89 -26.88 -18.48
N GLN A 382 44.97 -27.02 -19.25
CA GLN A 382 45.36 -28.31 -19.84
C GLN A 382 45.61 -29.34 -18.73
N GLY A 383 44.95 -30.50 -18.81
CA GLY A 383 45.19 -31.64 -17.91
C GLY A 383 44.16 -31.88 -16.81
N LEU A 384 43.10 -31.08 -16.69
CA LEU A 384 41.96 -31.45 -15.84
C LEU A 384 40.92 -32.26 -16.64
N ASP A 385 40.54 -33.43 -16.11
CA ASP A 385 39.42 -34.23 -16.60
C ASP A 385 38.11 -33.60 -16.09
N ILE A 386 37.69 -32.49 -16.74
CA ILE A 386 36.62 -31.64 -16.17
C ILE A 386 35.23 -32.20 -16.52
N ARG A 387 34.52 -32.68 -15.50
CA ARG A 387 33.05 -32.75 -15.54
C ARG A 387 32.48 -31.32 -15.47
N LEU A 388 32.31 -30.72 -16.64
CA LEU A 388 32.00 -29.30 -16.77
C LEU A 388 30.50 -29.04 -16.61
N THR A 389 30.13 -28.24 -15.61
CA THR A 389 28.76 -27.74 -15.49
C THR A 389 28.71 -26.29 -15.98
N ILE A 390 27.81 -26.00 -16.93
CA ILE A 390 27.59 -24.66 -17.46
C ILE A 390 26.33 -24.07 -16.83
N CYS A 391 26.47 -22.91 -16.19
CA CYS A 391 25.34 -22.11 -15.72
C CYS A 391 25.12 -20.93 -16.67
N LEU A 392 23.95 -20.84 -17.29
CA LEU A 392 23.53 -19.78 -18.21
C LEU A 392 22.33 -19.05 -17.61
N GLY A 393 22.56 -17.89 -16.97
CA GLY A 393 21.51 -17.16 -16.27
C GLY A 393 20.80 -18.05 -15.21
N ARG A 394 19.52 -18.41 -15.46
CA ARG A 394 18.71 -19.28 -14.57
C ARG A 394 18.73 -20.77 -14.93
N LEU A 395 19.43 -21.16 -15.99
CA LEU A 395 19.49 -22.53 -16.52
C LEU A 395 20.83 -23.18 -16.16
N ILE A 396 20.77 -24.44 -15.72
CA ILE A 396 21.95 -25.26 -15.42
C ILE A 396 21.97 -26.41 -16.41
N PHE A 397 23.06 -26.52 -17.16
CA PHE A 397 23.29 -27.64 -18.08
C PHE A 397 24.40 -28.51 -17.52
N ARG A 398 24.09 -29.79 -17.28
CA ARG A 398 25.08 -30.81 -16.99
C ARG A 398 25.49 -31.45 -18.31
N ILE A 399 26.66 -31.09 -18.82
CA ILE A 399 27.17 -31.72 -20.03
C ILE A 399 28.07 -32.88 -19.56
N GLY A 400 27.89 -34.06 -20.16
CA GLY A 400 28.68 -35.26 -19.83
C GLY A 400 30.18 -35.06 -20.02
N GLN A 401 30.97 -36.04 -19.57
CA GLN A 401 32.44 -36.01 -19.65
C GLN A 401 32.92 -35.66 -21.07
N TYR A 402 33.63 -34.55 -21.20
CA TYR A 402 34.48 -34.29 -22.35
C TYR A 402 35.92 -34.57 -21.96
N THR A 403 36.45 -35.71 -22.36
CA THR A 403 37.88 -35.95 -22.41
C THR A 403 38.43 -35.18 -23.60
N PHE A 404 39.06 -34.03 -23.35
CA PHE A 404 39.91 -33.39 -24.35
C PHE A 404 41.26 -34.11 -24.38
N THR A 405 41.33 -35.22 -25.11
CA THR A 405 42.62 -35.80 -25.53
C THR A 405 43.22 -34.93 -26.64
N VAL A 406 44.52 -34.65 -26.52
CA VAL A 406 45.34 -33.73 -27.32
C VAL A 406 45.19 -33.96 -28.82
#